data_AF-A0A848LB37-F1
#
_entry.id   AF-A0A848LB37-F1
#
_cell.length_a   1.000
_cell.length_b   1.000
_cell.length_c   1.000
_cell.angle_alpha   90.00
_cell.angle_beta   90.00
_cell.angle_gamma   90.00
#
_symmetry.space_group_name_H-M   'P 1'
#
loop_
_entity.id
_entity.type
_entity.pdbx_description
1 polymer ?
#
loop_
_entity_poly.entity_id
_entity_poly.type
_entity_poly.pdbx_seq_one_letter_code
_entity_poly.pdbx_strand_id
1 'polypeptide(L)'
;MNRHLPLLLLLLGLPAWATPTGIELYERGEYEAAVQGFQQSLEAPELSSEKRGLMRVYLAASLYALGRVDQAREHLELLAREHPEQRVDPVRFRPELVGMADIVRQRVEAEQAFAARAAEIERRAQEEALRSRPRASLHLRPEAVGLYESMARDWTVGAGLAYQRQWLECGFRVMLGAAPVLNVQGGVLLGDRRMKALLGLRASLVPGLDSHGAGPLAGARFALPAGLVALADVSGEYFFLGRKDRYRFAVTAQAGLGFGFDLQLP
;
A
#
# COMPACT_ATOMS: atom_id res chain seq x y z
N MET A 1 1.23 47.65 -69.50
CA MET A 1 0.71 48.94 -69.00
C MET A 1 -0.30 48.60 -67.90
N ASN A 2 0.20 48.35 -66.69
CA ASN A 2 -0.58 47.75 -65.59
C ASN A 2 -1.21 48.85 -64.75
N ARG A 3 -2.53 49.02 -64.89
CA ARG A 3 -3.36 49.88 -64.03
C ARG A 3 -4.57 49.08 -63.57
N HIS A 4 -4.43 48.36 -62.45
CA HIS A 4 -5.59 48.00 -61.64
C HIS A 4 -5.30 48.45 -60.21
N LEU A 5 -5.89 49.61 -59.90
CA LEU A 5 -6.06 50.16 -58.57
C LEU A 5 -6.85 49.14 -57.71
N PRO A 6 -6.45 48.89 -56.46
CA PRO A 6 -7.19 48.00 -55.57
C PRO A 6 -8.51 48.66 -55.15
N LEU A 7 -9.61 47.94 -55.38
CA LEU A 7 -10.95 48.25 -54.91
C LEU A 7 -10.98 48.12 -53.39
N LEU A 8 -10.76 49.26 -52.72
CA LEU A 8 -11.59 49.77 -51.63
C LEU A 8 -12.04 48.72 -50.58
N LEU A 9 -11.19 48.53 -49.57
CA LEU A 9 -11.59 48.09 -48.24
C LEU A 9 -12.72 48.98 -47.72
N LEU A 10 -13.96 48.50 -47.75
CA LEU A 10 -15.12 49.17 -47.17
C LEU A 10 -16.02 48.14 -46.46
N LEU A 11 -15.40 47.39 -45.55
CA LEU A 11 -16.03 46.39 -44.66
C LEU A 11 -15.50 46.53 -43.22
N LEU A 12 -15.27 47.76 -42.76
CA LEU A 12 -14.91 48.06 -41.37
C LEU A 12 -16.08 48.82 -40.73
N GLY A 13 -16.90 48.13 -39.95
CA GLY A 13 -17.89 48.76 -39.07
C GLY A 13 -19.31 48.22 -39.15
N LEU A 14 -19.53 46.93 -39.41
CA LEU A 14 -20.76 46.33 -38.88
C LEU A 14 -20.65 46.38 -37.35
N PRO A 15 -21.60 46.97 -36.61
CA PRO A 15 -21.59 46.86 -35.16
C PRO A 15 -21.59 45.36 -34.85
N ALA A 16 -20.59 44.89 -34.13
CA ALA A 16 -20.67 43.57 -33.53
C ALA A 16 -21.91 43.60 -32.65
N TRP A 17 -23.02 43.05 -33.12
CA TRP A 17 -24.19 42.84 -32.29
C TRP A 17 -23.72 42.02 -31.11
N ALA A 18 -23.65 42.64 -29.94
CA ALA A 18 -23.23 41.96 -28.73
C ALA A 18 -24.17 40.78 -28.55
N THR A 19 -23.65 39.56 -28.66
CA THR A 19 -24.44 38.37 -28.45
C THR A 19 -24.94 38.41 -27.01
N PRO A 20 -26.26 38.33 -26.78
CA PRO A 20 -26.84 38.43 -25.45
C PRO A 20 -26.20 37.38 -24.54
N THR A 21 -25.89 37.76 -23.31
CA THR A 21 -25.30 36.84 -22.34
C THR A 21 -26.29 35.72 -22.00
N GLY A 22 -25.81 34.55 -21.57
CA GLY A 22 -26.68 33.45 -21.16
C GLY A 22 -27.69 33.86 -20.08
N ILE A 23 -27.32 34.80 -19.20
CA ILE A 23 -28.19 35.36 -18.16
C ILE A 23 -29.32 36.20 -18.79
N GLU A 24 -29.00 37.07 -19.76
CA GLU A 24 -30.03 37.84 -20.48
C GLU A 24 -31.02 36.92 -21.22
N LEU A 25 -30.52 35.84 -21.83
CA LEU A 25 -31.37 34.84 -22.48
C LEU A 25 -32.30 34.15 -21.47
N TYR A 26 -31.79 33.81 -20.29
CA TYR A 26 -32.61 33.26 -19.20
C TYR A 26 -33.69 34.24 -18.73
N GLU A 27 -33.34 35.51 -18.52
CA GLU A 27 -34.26 36.54 -18.05
C GLU A 27 -35.36 36.85 -19.08
N ARG A 28 -35.09 36.66 -20.38
CA ARG A 28 -36.07 36.75 -21.47
C ARG A 28 -36.93 35.49 -21.63
N GLY A 29 -36.63 34.42 -20.90
CA GLY A 29 -37.32 33.13 -21.02
C GLY A 29 -36.87 32.28 -22.21
N GLU A 30 -35.77 32.65 -22.88
CA GLU A 30 -35.18 31.89 -23.99
C GLU A 30 -34.30 30.75 -23.45
N TYR A 31 -34.92 29.82 -22.73
CA TYR A 31 -34.21 28.83 -21.91
C TYR A 31 -33.34 27.86 -22.73
N GLU A 32 -33.75 27.43 -23.92
CA GLU A 32 -32.90 26.59 -24.79
C GLU A 32 -31.62 27.31 -25.22
N ALA A 33 -31.72 28.57 -25.62
CA ALA A 33 -30.56 29.38 -26.01
C ALA A 33 -29.65 29.65 -24.81
N ALA A 34 -30.25 29.91 -23.65
CA ALA A 34 -29.51 30.08 -22.39
C ALA A 34 -28.72 28.81 -22.03
N VAL A 35 -29.33 27.62 -22.13
CA VAL A 35 -28.66 26.33 -21.88
C VAL A 35 -27.41 26.18 -22.76
N GLN A 36 -27.54 26.42 -24.07
CA GLN A 36 -26.42 26.33 -25.00
C GLN A 36 -25.31 27.33 -24.66
N GLY A 37 -25.68 28.59 -24.37
CA GLY A 37 -24.72 29.63 -24.00
C GLY A 37 -23.98 29.31 -22.69
N PHE A 38 -24.66 28.76 -21.69
CA PHE A 38 -24.02 28.36 -20.44
C PHE A 38 -23.12 27.14 -20.59
N GLN A 39 -23.51 26.14 -21.37
CA GLN A 39 -22.66 24.97 -21.64
C GLN A 39 -21.34 25.39 -22.32
N GLN A 40 -21.41 26.23 -23.35
CA GLN A 40 -20.22 26.77 -24.01
C GLN A 40 -19.36 27.61 -23.05
N SER A 41 -20.00 28.42 -22.20
CA SER A 41 -19.27 29.25 -21.22
C SER A 41 -18.56 28.40 -20.16
N LEU A 42 -19.14 27.26 -19.77
CA LEU A 42 -18.54 26.34 -18.79
C LEU A 42 -17.34 25.57 -19.36
N GLU A 43 -17.25 25.41 -20.68
CA GLU A 43 -16.09 24.81 -21.34
C GLU A 43 -14.87 25.75 -21.35
N ALA A 44 -15.07 27.06 -21.14
CA ALA A 44 -13.98 28.02 -21.12
C ALA A 44 -13.05 27.80 -19.90
N PRO A 45 -11.74 27.59 -20.11
CA PRO A 45 -10.79 27.32 -19.02
C PRO A 45 -10.51 28.56 -18.16
N GLU A 46 -10.68 29.76 -18.71
CA GLU A 46 -10.40 31.03 -18.01
C GLU A 46 -11.56 31.51 -17.11
N LEU A 47 -12.66 30.75 -17.04
CA LEU A 47 -13.79 31.11 -16.19
C LEU A 47 -13.43 30.92 -14.71
N SER A 48 -13.51 32.01 -13.94
CA SER A 48 -13.26 31.98 -12.49
C SER A 48 -14.20 31.00 -11.78
N SER A 49 -13.73 30.44 -10.66
CA SER A 49 -14.48 29.50 -9.83
C SER A 49 -15.89 30.01 -9.47
N GLU A 50 -15.98 31.25 -8.99
CA GLU A 50 -17.26 31.89 -8.63
C GLU A 50 -18.20 32.04 -9.83
N LYS A 51 -17.68 32.49 -10.99
CA LYS A 51 -18.49 32.62 -12.21
C LYS A 51 -18.96 31.26 -12.71
N ARG A 52 -18.13 30.22 -12.59
CA ARG A 52 -18.50 28.84 -12.93
C ARG A 52 -19.65 28.35 -12.06
N GLY A 53 -19.59 28.56 -10.75
CA GLY A 53 -20.69 28.28 -9.82
C GLY A 53 -21.97 29.01 -10.22
N LEU A 54 -21.88 30.31 -10.51
CA LEU A 54 -23.04 31.10 -10.96
C LEU A 54 -23.64 30.57 -12.27
N MET A 55 -22.81 30.28 -13.28
CA MET A 55 -23.28 29.73 -14.55
C MET A 55 -23.94 28.36 -14.39
N ARG A 56 -23.43 27.50 -13.49
CA ARG A 56 -24.07 26.22 -13.15
C ARG A 56 -25.47 26.41 -12.54
N VAL A 57 -25.67 27.41 -11.68
CA VAL A 57 -26.99 27.73 -11.11
C VAL A 57 -27.97 28.14 -12.21
N TYR A 58 -27.58 29.06 -13.10
CA TYR A 58 -28.44 29.49 -14.18
C TYR A 58 -28.71 28.40 -15.22
N LEU A 59 -27.73 27.54 -15.49
CA LEU A 59 -27.92 26.36 -16.34
C LEU A 59 -28.95 25.40 -15.73
N ALA A 60 -28.82 25.07 -14.45
CA ALA A 60 -29.79 24.24 -13.74
C ALA A 60 -31.19 24.88 -13.75
N ALA A 61 -31.27 26.19 -13.54
CA ALA A 61 -32.54 26.93 -13.60
C ALA A 61 -33.19 26.87 -14.99
N SER A 62 -32.39 27.04 -16.05
CA SER A 62 -32.86 26.97 -17.44
C SER A 62 -33.35 25.56 -17.78
N LEU A 63 -32.60 24.52 -17.40
CA LEU A 63 -32.98 23.12 -17.59
C LEU A 63 -34.26 22.77 -16.83
N TYR A 64 -34.40 23.26 -15.60
CA TYR A 64 -35.61 23.06 -14.81
C TYR A 64 -36.84 23.72 -15.45
N ALA A 65 -36.69 24.95 -15.97
CA ALA A 65 -37.75 25.64 -16.68
C ALA A 65 -38.21 24.89 -17.94
N LEU A 66 -37.29 24.16 -18.59
CA LEU A 66 -37.58 23.27 -19.72
C LEU A 66 -38.14 21.89 -19.32
N GLY A 67 -38.39 21.65 -18.03
CA GLY A 67 -38.86 20.36 -17.52
C GLY A 67 -37.78 19.26 -17.50
N ARG A 68 -36.52 19.58 -17.77
CA ARG A 68 -35.38 18.66 -17.74
C ARG A 68 -34.83 18.53 -16.32
N VAL A 69 -35.69 18.05 -15.41
CA VAL A 69 -35.44 18.07 -13.96
C VAL A 69 -34.21 17.25 -13.57
N ASP A 70 -33.99 16.09 -14.19
CA ASP A 70 -32.84 15.24 -13.86
C ASP A 70 -31.51 15.91 -14.23
N GLN A 71 -31.43 16.54 -15.40
CA GLN A 71 -30.24 17.31 -15.81
C GLN A 71 -30.01 18.52 -14.90
N ALA A 72 -31.09 19.22 -14.51
CA ALA A 72 -30.97 20.31 -13.54
C ALA A 72 -30.40 19.82 -12.21
N ARG A 73 -30.86 18.66 -11.72
CA ARG A 73 -30.36 18.02 -10.50
C ARG A 73 -28.87 17.70 -10.59
N GLU A 74 -28.42 17.12 -11.70
CA GLU A 74 -26.99 16.82 -11.94
C GLU A 74 -26.10 18.07 -11.81
N HIS A 75 -26.53 19.19 -12.41
CA HIS A 75 -25.78 20.44 -12.31
C HIS A 75 -25.77 21.03 -10.90
N LEU A 76 -26.86 20.87 -10.13
CA LEU A 76 -26.90 21.26 -8.72
C LEU A 76 -26.04 20.34 -7.84
N GLU A 77 -25.95 19.05 -8.16
CA GLU A 77 -25.06 18.11 -7.46
C GLU A 77 -23.60 18.49 -7.68
N LEU A 78 -23.23 18.82 -8.93
CA LEU A 78 -21.90 19.32 -9.25
C LEU A 78 -21.62 20.65 -8.55
N LEU A 79 -22.59 21.57 -8.51
CA LEU A 79 -22.47 22.81 -7.76
C LEU A 79 -22.18 22.55 -6.28
N ALA A 80 -22.93 21.65 -5.64
CA ALA A 80 -22.74 21.33 -4.22
C ALA A 80 -21.37 20.66 -3.93
N ARG A 81 -20.82 19.91 -4.90
CA ARG A 81 -19.50 19.28 -4.77
C ARG A 81 -18.34 20.25 -5.00
N GLU A 82 -18.46 21.14 -5.98
CA GLU A 82 -17.38 22.04 -6.41
C GLU A 82 -17.40 23.39 -5.68
N HIS A 83 -18.58 23.87 -5.29
CA HIS A 83 -18.82 25.19 -4.68
C HIS A 83 -19.83 25.09 -3.52
N PRO A 84 -19.51 24.38 -2.42
CA PRO A 84 -20.44 24.13 -1.31
C PRO A 84 -20.96 25.40 -0.63
N GLU A 85 -20.22 26.51 -0.72
CA GLU A 85 -20.58 27.83 -0.23
C GLU A 85 -21.61 28.56 -1.10
N GLN A 86 -21.69 28.23 -2.40
CA GLN A 86 -22.60 28.89 -3.33
C GLN A 86 -24.04 28.43 -3.06
N ARG A 87 -24.91 29.38 -2.67
CA ARG A 87 -26.35 29.14 -2.47
C ARG A 87 -27.14 29.61 -3.69
N VAL A 88 -28.24 28.92 -4.00
CA VAL A 88 -29.21 29.39 -4.99
C VAL A 88 -30.03 30.50 -4.35
N ASP A 89 -30.03 31.69 -4.98
CA ASP A 89 -30.70 32.87 -4.44
C ASP A 89 -32.23 32.72 -4.51
N PRO A 90 -32.95 32.72 -3.37
CA PRO A 90 -34.40 32.56 -3.35
C PRO A 90 -35.17 33.76 -3.91
N VAL A 91 -34.54 34.93 -4.04
CA VAL A 91 -35.18 36.13 -4.63
C VAL A 91 -35.17 36.04 -6.15
N ARG A 92 -34.12 35.43 -6.72
CA ARG A 92 -33.89 35.38 -8.16
C ARG A 92 -34.46 34.13 -8.83
N PHE A 93 -34.56 33.03 -8.09
CA PHE A 93 -34.96 31.74 -8.63
C PHE A 93 -36.27 31.23 -8.02
N ARG A 94 -36.97 30.39 -8.79
CA ARG A 94 -38.24 29.80 -8.36
C ARG A 94 -38.07 28.98 -7.07
N PRO A 95 -39.04 29.03 -6.13
CA PRO A 95 -38.95 28.30 -4.86
C PRO A 95 -38.73 26.79 -5.03
N GLU A 96 -39.29 26.20 -6.09
CA GLU A 96 -39.12 24.76 -6.36
C GLU A 96 -37.66 24.40 -6.69
N LEU A 97 -36.98 25.24 -7.47
CA LEU A 97 -35.56 25.05 -7.81
C LEU A 97 -34.68 25.21 -6.56
N VAL A 98 -34.99 26.21 -5.73
CA VAL A 98 -34.27 26.48 -4.48
C VAL A 98 -34.41 25.29 -3.54
N GLY A 99 -35.62 24.77 -3.36
CA GLY A 99 -35.87 23.58 -2.55
C GLY A 99 -35.13 22.35 -3.07
N MET A 100 -35.09 22.14 -4.39
CA MET A 100 -34.31 21.06 -5.00
C MET A 100 -32.81 21.23 -4.72
N ALA A 101 -32.26 22.44 -4.84
CA ALA A 101 -30.87 22.73 -4.56
C ALA A 101 -30.50 22.47 -3.09
N ASP A 102 -31.38 22.84 -2.15
CA ASP A 102 -31.17 22.56 -0.73
C ASP A 102 -31.17 21.06 -0.42
N ILE A 103 -32.11 20.29 -0.99
CA ILE A 103 -32.16 18.82 -0.84
C ILE A 103 -30.89 18.18 -1.40
N VAL A 104 -30.50 18.57 -2.61
CA VAL A 104 -29.28 18.07 -3.28
C VAL A 104 -28.05 18.36 -2.42
N ARG A 105 -27.94 19.58 -1.91
CA ARG A 105 -26.81 19.97 -1.05
C ARG A 105 -26.76 19.13 0.22
N GLN A 106 -27.88 19.00 0.94
CA GLN A 106 -27.93 18.20 2.18
C GLN A 106 -27.50 16.75 1.92
N ARG A 107 -27.90 16.18 0.79
CA ARG A 107 -27.46 14.84 0.39
C ARG A 107 -25.96 14.78 0.15
N VAL A 108 -25.39 15.70 -0.63
CA VAL A 108 -23.95 15.74 -0.92
C VAL A 108 -23.13 15.96 0.35
N GLU A 109 -23.57 16.85 1.24
CA GLU A 109 -22.94 17.07 2.55
C GLU A 109 -22.94 15.80 3.40
N ALA A 110 -24.05 15.06 3.43
CA ALA A 110 -24.14 13.78 4.14
C ALA A 110 -23.21 12.71 3.53
N GLU A 111 -23.15 12.59 2.20
CA GLU A 111 -22.25 11.68 1.49
C GLU A 111 -20.78 11.99 1.82
N GLN A 112 -20.39 13.28 1.78
CA GLN A 112 -19.03 13.71 2.10
C GLN A 112 -18.67 13.47 3.58
N ALA A 113 -19.61 13.74 4.51
CA ALA A 113 -19.40 13.48 5.93
C ALA A 113 -19.21 11.99 6.21
N PHE A 114 -19.97 11.13 5.54
CA PHE A 114 -19.82 9.68 5.64
C PHE A 114 -18.46 9.22 5.10
N ALA A 115 -18.06 9.69 3.91
CA ALA A 115 -16.77 9.36 3.30
C ALA A 115 -15.59 9.81 4.18
N ALA A 116 -15.66 11.01 4.76
CA ALA A 116 -14.63 11.51 5.67
C ALA A 116 -14.47 10.64 6.93
N ARG A 117 -15.59 10.18 7.51
CA ARG A 117 -15.55 9.27 8.67
C ARG A 117 -14.96 7.91 8.31
N ALA A 118 -15.30 7.36 7.14
CA ALA A 118 -14.75 6.10 6.68
C ALA A 118 -13.23 6.18 6.47
N ALA A 119 -12.76 7.26 5.82
CA ALA A 119 -11.33 7.51 5.61
C ALA A 119 -10.55 7.66 6.94
N GLU A 120 -11.15 8.31 7.94
CA GLU A 120 -10.54 8.45 9.26
C GLU A 120 -10.40 7.12 9.99
N ILE A 121 -11.43 6.26 9.92
CA ILE A 121 -11.39 4.91 10.50
C ILE A 121 -10.26 4.09 9.84
N GLU A 122 -10.17 4.14 8.51
CA GLU A 122 -9.12 3.44 7.78
C GLU A 122 -7.72 3.95 8.15
N ARG A 123 -7.55 5.27 8.23
CA ARG A 123 -6.28 5.88 8.65
C ARG A 123 -5.86 5.40 10.04
N ARG A 124 -6.79 5.37 11.01
CA ARG A 124 -6.51 4.85 12.35
C ARG A 124 -6.14 3.37 12.33
N ALA A 125 -6.85 2.56 11.56
CA ALA A 125 -6.53 1.14 11.42
C ALA A 125 -5.14 0.92 10.80
N GLN A 126 -4.76 1.73 9.80
CA GLN A 126 -3.42 1.69 9.20
C GLN A 126 -2.33 2.12 10.19
N GLU A 127 -2.55 3.20 10.95
CA GLU A 127 -1.63 3.66 12.00
C GLU A 127 -1.45 2.62 13.11
N GLU A 128 -2.52 1.99 13.55
CA GLU A 128 -2.48 0.89 14.53
C GLU A 128 -1.72 -0.31 13.98
N ALA A 129 -1.98 -0.70 12.74
CA ALA A 129 -1.27 -1.80 12.07
C ALA A 129 0.24 -1.52 11.96
N LEU A 130 0.63 -0.27 11.71
CA LEU A 130 2.04 0.14 11.68
C LEU A 130 2.66 0.13 13.09
N ARG A 131 1.91 0.55 14.12
CA ARG A 131 2.37 0.49 15.52
C ARG A 131 2.50 -0.94 16.05
N SER A 132 1.61 -1.85 15.63
CA SER A 132 1.63 -3.25 16.03
C SER A 132 2.62 -4.09 15.23
N ARG A 133 3.32 -3.53 14.22
CA ARG A 133 4.41 -4.25 13.56
C ARG A 133 5.50 -4.53 14.60
N PRO A 134 5.84 -5.81 14.86
CA PRO A 134 6.87 -6.14 15.81
C PRO A 134 8.18 -5.48 15.36
N ARG A 135 8.71 -4.56 16.17
CA ARG A 135 10.07 -4.04 15.99
C ARG A 135 10.99 -5.25 15.95
N ALA A 136 11.88 -5.33 14.95
CA ALA A 136 12.88 -6.38 14.83
C ALA A 136 13.71 -6.41 16.13
N SER A 137 13.34 -7.30 17.03
CA SER A 137 13.96 -7.46 18.33
C SER A 137 15.14 -8.41 18.16
N LEU A 138 16.34 -7.89 18.40
CA LEU A 138 17.58 -8.67 18.39
C LEU A 138 17.54 -9.65 19.57
N HIS A 139 17.50 -10.96 19.28
CA HIS A 139 17.48 -12.01 20.28
C HIS A 139 18.77 -12.82 20.19
N LEU A 140 19.69 -12.60 21.13
CA LEU A 140 20.83 -13.51 21.33
C LEU A 140 20.32 -14.85 21.87
N ARG A 141 20.75 -15.97 21.27
CA ARG A 141 20.26 -17.31 21.57
C ARG A 141 21.43 -18.27 21.82
N PRO A 142 21.85 -18.51 23.08
CA PRO A 142 22.80 -19.56 23.35
C PRO A 142 22.16 -20.93 23.07
N GLU A 143 22.76 -21.75 22.21
CA GLU A 143 22.37 -23.16 22.05
C GLU A 143 23.16 -24.01 23.06
N ALA A 144 22.55 -25.06 23.61
CA ALA A 144 23.16 -25.79 24.73
C ALA A 144 23.96 -27.02 24.26
N VAL A 145 23.40 -27.88 23.39
CA VAL A 145 24.03 -29.15 22.97
C VAL A 145 23.54 -29.61 21.59
N GLY A 146 24.47 -29.99 20.70
CA GLY A 146 24.16 -30.69 19.44
C GLY A 146 24.97 -31.99 19.30
N LEU A 147 24.34 -33.04 18.74
CA LEU A 147 24.97 -34.32 18.42
C LEU A 147 24.97 -34.53 16.91
N TYR A 148 26.11 -34.94 16.35
CA TYR A 148 26.25 -35.21 14.92
C TYR A 148 26.75 -36.62 14.67
N GLU A 149 26.07 -37.33 13.77
CA GLU A 149 26.47 -38.65 13.30
C GLU A 149 26.67 -38.60 11.77
N SER A 150 27.81 -39.10 11.29
CA SER A 150 28.11 -39.14 9.86
C SER A 150 27.61 -40.49 9.36
N MET A 151 26.81 -40.46 8.30
CA MET A 151 26.26 -41.68 7.71
C MET A 151 27.10 -42.15 6.52
N ALA A 152 27.78 -41.23 5.81
CA ALA A 152 28.81 -41.57 4.81
C ALA A 152 29.80 -40.41 4.62
N ARG A 153 30.84 -40.63 3.79
CA ARG A 153 31.88 -39.62 3.48
C ARG A 153 31.32 -38.29 2.96
N ASP A 154 30.19 -38.32 2.26
CA ASP A 154 29.67 -37.16 1.54
C ASP A 154 28.50 -36.46 2.25
N TRP A 155 27.99 -37.05 3.33
CA TRP A 155 26.85 -36.50 4.07
C TRP A 155 26.86 -36.85 5.56
N THR A 156 26.50 -35.86 6.37
CA THR A 156 26.39 -36.00 7.83
C THR A 156 25.03 -35.52 8.28
N VAL A 157 24.40 -36.27 9.20
CA VAL A 157 23.10 -35.92 9.78
C VAL A 157 23.31 -35.59 11.25
N GLY A 158 22.91 -34.38 11.64
CA GLY A 158 22.92 -33.94 13.02
C GLY A 158 21.52 -33.77 13.56
N ALA A 159 21.37 -33.98 14.86
CA ALA A 159 20.20 -33.59 15.62
C ALA A 159 20.65 -32.73 16.81
N GLY A 160 19.94 -31.63 17.04
CA GLY A 160 20.24 -30.68 18.11
C GLY A 160 19.01 -30.41 18.96
N LEU A 161 19.26 -30.23 20.26
CA LEU A 161 18.26 -29.74 21.19
C LEU A 161 18.78 -28.43 21.80
N ALA A 162 18.01 -27.36 21.64
CA ALA A 162 18.28 -26.10 22.32
C ALA A 162 17.11 -25.74 23.21
N TYR A 163 17.39 -25.26 24.43
CA TYR A 163 16.37 -24.80 25.36
C TYR A 163 16.61 -23.34 25.70
N GLN A 164 15.62 -22.48 25.47
CA GLN A 164 15.72 -21.05 25.78
C GLN A 164 14.37 -20.47 26.20
N ARG A 165 14.33 -19.79 27.37
CA ARG A 165 13.16 -19.02 27.84
C ARG A 165 11.82 -19.73 27.60
N GLN A 166 11.72 -21.00 28.01
CA GLN A 166 10.53 -21.87 27.89
C GLN A 166 10.25 -22.45 26.50
N TRP A 167 11.15 -22.26 25.53
CA TRP A 167 11.05 -22.89 24.22
C TRP A 167 12.04 -24.04 24.12
N LEU A 168 11.55 -25.20 23.66
CA LEU A 168 12.37 -26.33 23.25
C LEU A 168 12.48 -26.30 21.73
N GLU A 169 13.69 -26.22 21.23
CA GLU A 169 14.00 -26.36 19.81
C GLU A 169 14.52 -27.77 19.54
N CYS A 170 13.85 -28.46 18.63
CA CYS A 170 14.36 -29.69 18.05
C CYS A 170 14.75 -29.39 16.61
N GLY A 171 16.04 -29.54 16.28
CA GLY A 171 16.55 -29.28 14.94
C GLY A 171 17.23 -30.51 14.36
N PHE A 172 17.17 -30.67 13.05
CA PHE A 172 18.05 -31.57 12.31
C PHE A 172 18.86 -30.78 11.29
N ARG A 173 20.04 -31.29 10.99
CA ARG A 173 20.94 -30.70 10.00
C ARG A 173 21.43 -31.79 9.07
N VAL A 174 21.38 -31.53 7.76
CA VAL A 174 22.07 -32.35 6.77
C VAL A 174 23.21 -31.53 6.19
N MET A 175 24.43 -32.04 6.31
CA MET A 175 25.63 -31.43 5.76
C MET A 175 25.99 -32.11 4.44
N LEU A 176 26.24 -31.32 3.38
CA LEU A 176 26.49 -31.82 2.03
C LEU A 176 27.86 -31.37 1.51
N GLY A 177 28.70 -32.33 1.13
CA GLY A 177 29.93 -32.09 0.36
C GLY A 177 31.13 -31.57 1.15
N ALA A 178 32.13 -31.10 0.41
CA ALA A 178 33.38 -30.54 0.95
C ALA A 178 33.29 -29.02 1.18
N ALA A 179 34.15 -28.49 2.05
CA ALA A 179 34.13 -27.08 2.45
C ALA A 179 34.19 -26.09 1.25
N PRO A 180 33.38 -25.01 1.24
CA PRO A 180 32.36 -24.64 2.23
C PRO A 180 31.17 -25.61 2.21
N VAL A 181 30.82 -26.13 3.38
CA VAL A 181 29.75 -27.12 3.50
C VAL A 181 28.42 -26.38 3.52
N LEU A 182 27.55 -26.71 2.57
CA LEU A 182 26.18 -26.22 2.55
C LEU A 182 25.30 -27.18 3.36
N ASN A 183 24.57 -26.60 4.29
CA ASN A 183 23.73 -27.33 5.22
C ASN A 183 22.28 -26.90 5.04
N VAL A 184 21.40 -27.88 5.00
CA VAL A 184 19.96 -27.65 5.20
C VAL A 184 19.67 -27.88 6.67
N GLN A 185 19.09 -26.89 7.33
CA GLN A 185 18.67 -26.97 8.73
C GLN A 185 17.14 -26.86 8.78
N GLY A 186 16.51 -27.87 9.34
CA GLY A 186 15.09 -27.87 9.68
C GLY A 186 14.92 -27.93 11.18
N GLY A 187 13.89 -27.30 11.73
CA GLY A 187 13.62 -27.41 13.15
C GLY A 187 12.22 -26.95 13.54
N VAL A 188 11.85 -27.27 14.77
CA VAL A 188 10.59 -26.86 15.36
C VAL A 188 10.86 -26.21 16.71
N LEU A 189 10.33 -25.01 16.91
CA LEU A 189 10.27 -24.33 18.20
C LEU A 189 8.92 -24.67 18.86
N LEU A 190 8.97 -25.34 19.99
CA LEU A 190 7.82 -25.65 20.83
C LEU A 190 7.80 -24.71 22.03
N GLY A 191 6.72 -23.98 22.22
CA GLY A 191 6.48 -23.12 23.38
C GLY A 191 4.99 -23.00 23.67
N ASP A 192 4.60 -22.21 24.67
CA ASP A 192 3.23 -22.09 25.22
C ASP A 192 2.11 -22.12 24.15
N ARG A 193 1.69 -23.34 23.78
CA ARG A 193 0.67 -23.67 22.76
C ARG A 193 0.95 -23.16 21.35
N ARG A 194 2.21 -22.90 21.00
CA ARG A 194 2.60 -22.43 19.66
C ARG A 194 3.75 -23.26 19.13
N MET A 195 3.65 -23.63 17.86
CA MET A 195 4.69 -24.34 17.14
C MET A 195 5.22 -23.43 16.03
N LYS A 196 6.53 -23.21 15.96
CA LYS A 196 7.14 -22.54 14.81
C LYS A 196 8.02 -23.51 14.04
N ALA A 197 7.69 -23.78 12.79
CA ALA A 197 8.56 -24.52 11.90
C ALA A 197 9.62 -23.58 11.33
N LEU A 198 10.86 -24.05 11.29
CA LEU A 198 12.01 -23.34 10.75
C LEU A 198 12.62 -24.18 9.63
N LEU A 199 12.91 -23.52 8.51
CA LEU A 199 13.70 -24.10 7.43
C LEU A 199 14.72 -23.07 6.97
N GLY A 200 16.00 -23.45 6.92
CA GLY A 200 17.08 -22.55 6.54
C GLY A 200 18.21 -23.24 5.80
N LEU A 201 18.94 -22.43 5.03
CA LEU A 201 20.19 -22.80 4.39
C LEU A 201 21.33 -22.14 5.15
N ARG A 202 22.38 -22.90 5.41
CA ARG A 202 23.53 -22.46 6.20
C ARG A 202 24.82 -22.86 5.52
N ALA A 203 25.76 -21.92 5.44
CA ALA A 203 27.13 -22.21 4.99
C ALA A 203 28.03 -22.34 6.22
N SER A 204 28.86 -23.39 6.22
CA SER A 204 29.80 -23.65 7.31
C SER A 204 31.22 -23.78 6.78
N LEU A 205 32.14 -23.01 7.36
CA LEU A 205 33.57 -23.15 7.11
C LEU A 205 34.13 -24.11 8.14
N VAL A 206 34.18 -25.38 7.76
CA VAL A 206 34.63 -26.46 8.62
C VAL A 206 35.86 -27.10 7.96
N PRO A 207 37.07 -26.72 8.36
CA PRO A 207 38.27 -27.22 7.70
C PRO A 207 38.55 -28.69 8.07
N GLY A 208 38.52 -29.57 7.06
CA GLY A 208 39.15 -30.89 7.09
C GLY A 208 38.42 -31.99 7.87
N LEU A 209 37.14 -32.23 7.57
CA LEU A 209 36.34 -33.22 8.28
C LEU A 209 35.87 -34.40 7.42
N ASP A 210 36.38 -35.57 7.79
CA ASP A 210 35.98 -36.89 7.30
C ASP A 210 35.19 -37.67 8.38
N SER A 211 34.63 -37.02 9.42
CA SER A 211 34.20 -37.73 10.64
C SER A 211 33.18 -37.06 11.58
N HIS A 212 32.68 -37.81 12.57
CA HIS A 212 31.69 -37.41 13.59
C HIS A 212 32.22 -36.36 14.58
N GLY A 213 31.33 -35.57 15.18
CA GLY A 213 31.69 -34.57 16.19
C GLY A 213 30.52 -34.17 17.09
N ALA A 214 30.84 -33.63 18.26
CA ALA A 214 29.86 -33.06 19.18
C ALA A 214 30.51 -31.90 19.95
N GLY A 215 29.74 -30.86 20.26
CA GLY A 215 30.27 -29.74 21.01
C GLY A 215 29.27 -28.64 21.29
N PRO A 216 29.60 -27.72 22.20
CA PRO A 216 28.78 -26.55 22.47
C PRO A 216 28.76 -25.57 21.29
N LEU A 217 27.61 -24.94 21.06
CA LEU A 217 27.41 -23.94 20.02
C LEU A 217 26.82 -22.67 20.62
N ALA A 218 27.45 -21.52 20.36
CA ALA A 218 26.92 -20.22 20.79
C ALA A 218 26.42 -19.45 19.57
N GLY A 219 25.13 -19.11 19.57
CA GLY A 219 24.46 -18.58 18.39
C GLY A 219 23.72 -17.25 18.56
N ALA A 220 23.44 -16.62 17.43
CA ALA A 220 22.61 -15.44 17.34
C ALA A 220 21.60 -15.62 16.20
N ARG A 221 20.32 -15.39 16.51
CA ARG A 221 19.25 -15.39 15.53
C ARG A 221 18.63 -14.01 15.41
N PHE A 222 18.49 -13.56 14.18
CA PHE A 222 17.91 -12.27 13.85
C PHE A 222 16.60 -12.51 13.13
N ALA A 223 15.50 -12.09 13.74
CA ALA A 223 14.21 -12.04 13.05
C ALA A 223 14.23 -10.85 12.08
N LEU A 224 14.05 -11.13 10.80
CA LEU A 224 13.98 -10.15 9.73
C LEU A 224 12.51 -9.91 9.33
N PRO A 225 12.20 -8.81 8.62
CA PRO A 225 10.88 -8.59 8.05
C PRO A 225 10.41 -9.76 7.16
N ALA A 226 9.09 -9.89 6.97
CA ALA A 226 8.48 -10.90 6.10
C ALA A 226 8.72 -12.38 6.51
N GLY A 227 8.97 -12.65 7.80
CA GLY A 227 9.13 -14.02 8.30
C GLY A 227 10.50 -14.64 8.02
N LEU A 228 11.44 -13.85 7.50
CA LEU A 228 12.83 -14.25 7.31
C LEU A 228 13.55 -14.33 8.67
N VAL A 229 14.50 -15.25 8.76
CA VAL A 229 15.37 -15.44 9.93
C VAL A 229 16.81 -15.51 9.43
N ALA A 230 17.66 -14.60 9.89
CA ALA A 230 19.10 -14.76 9.74
C ALA A 230 19.68 -15.46 10.97
N LEU A 231 20.66 -16.33 10.73
CA LEU A 231 21.35 -17.11 11.74
C LEU A 231 22.86 -16.85 11.61
N ALA A 232 23.52 -16.54 12.70
CA ALA A 232 24.98 -16.48 12.76
C ALA A 232 25.43 -17.10 14.09
N ASP A 233 26.13 -18.23 14.01
CA ASP A 233 26.63 -18.90 15.21
C ASP A 233 28.10 -19.25 15.09
N VAL A 234 28.76 -19.29 16.25
CA VAL A 234 30.13 -19.74 16.45
C VAL A 234 30.08 -20.95 17.38
N SER A 235 30.60 -22.10 16.92
CA SER A 235 30.64 -23.32 17.71
C SER A 235 32.06 -23.75 18.03
N GLY A 236 32.25 -24.34 19.20
CA GLY A 236 33.44 -25.11 19.53
C GLY A 236 33.08 -26.58 19.43
N GLU A 237 33.54 -27.24 18.37
CA GLU A 237 33.18 -28.63 18.10
C GLU A 237 34.39 -29.55 18.35
N TYR A 238 34.16 -30.65 19.07
CA TYR A 238 35.12 -31.74 19.18
C TYR A 238 34.85 -32.75 18.08
N PHE A 239 35.88 -33.04 17.29
CA PHE A 239 35.79 -33.97 16.18
C PHE A 239 36.57 -35.26 16.44
N PHE A 240 35.96 -36.39 16.07
CA PHE A 240 36.51 -37.73 16.22
C PHE A 240 37.07 -38.24 14.88
N LEU A 241 38.34 -37.99 14.58
CA LEU A 241 38.94 -38.42 13.30
C LEU A 241 39.12 -39.96 13.25
N GLY A 242 38.38 -40.62 12.36
CA GLY A 242 38.42 -42.07 12.18
C GLY A 242 39.72 -42.57 11.54
N ARG A 243 40.69 -43.00 12.36
CA ARG A 243 41.64 -44.13 12.16
C ARG A 243 42.85 -44.10 13.11
N LYS A 244 43.08 -43.00 13.83
CA LYS A 244 44.08 -42.91 14.91
C LYS A 244 43.57 -41.90 15.91
N ASP A 245 43.12 -42.35 17.09
CA ASP A 245 42.52 -41.57 18.20
C ASP A 245 43.20 -40.22 18.48
N ARG A 246 42.91 -39.23 17.64
CA ARG A 246 43.43 -37.86 17.76
C ARG A 246 42.23 -36.95 17.79
N TYR A 247 41.98 -36.43 18.98
CA TYR A 247 41.01 -35.36 19.19
C TYR A 247 41.53 -34.09 18.52
N ARG A 248 40.71 -33.48 17.68
CA ARG A 248 40.90 -32.09 17.28
C ARG A 248 39.73 -31.28 17.79
N PHE A 249 40.06 -30.30 18.62
CA PHE A 249 39.16 -29.19 18.90
C PHE A 249 39.25 -28.23 17.72
N ALA A 250 38.11 -27.88 17.14
CA ALA A 250 38.05 -26.83 16.12
C ALA A 250 36.91 -25.86 16.44
N VAL A 251 37.21 -24.59 16.19
CA VAL A 251 36.21 -23.53 16.24
C VAL A 251 35.62 -23.40 14.84
N THR A 252 34.30 -23.50 14.73
CA THR A 252 33.60 -23.30 13.46
C THR A 252 32.76 -22.04 13.53
N ALA A 253 32.71 -21.33 12.41
CA ALA A 253 31.82 -20.18 12.23
C ALA A 253 30.88 -20.49 11.07
N GLN A 254 29.61 -20.22 11.28
CA GLN A 254 28.57 -20.61 10.32
C GLN A 254 27.48 -19.54 10.29
N ALA A 255 27.03 -19.19 9.10
CA ALA A 255 25.98 -18.20 8.88
C ALA A 255 24.93 -18.73 7.89
N GLY A 256 23.67 -18.33 8.07
CA GLY A 256 22.55 -18.82 7.27
C GLY A 256 21.36 -17.89 7.22
N LEU A 257 20.47 -18.17 6.28
CA LEU A 257 19.18 -17.51 6.10
C LEU A 257 18.10 -18.58 6.01
N GLY A 258 16.94 -18.29 6.60
CA GLY A 258 15.79 -19.18 6.60
C GLY A 258 14.48 -18.45 6.78
N PHE A 259 13.42 -19.23 6.92
CA PHE A 259 12.05 -18.76 7.12
C PHE A 259 11.46 -19.41 8.36
N GLY A 260 10.68 -18.64 9.10
CA GLY A 260 9.85 -19.13 10.20
C GLY A 260 8.38 -19.10 9.84
N PHE A 261 7.69 -20.22 10.03
CA PHE A 261 6.25 -20.33 9.84
C PHE A 261 5.58 -20.55 11.19
N ASP A 262 4.59 -19.72 11.51
CA ASP A 262 3.76 -19.89 12.69
C ASP A 262 2.68 -20.95 12.38
N LEU A 263 2.73 -22.07 13.09
CA LEU A 263 1.74 -23.13 13.02
C LEU A 263 0.88 -23.06 14.28
N GLN A 264 -0.42 -22.83 14.11
CA GLN A 264 -1.39 -22.95 15.18
C GLN A 264 -1.64 -24.44 15.43
N LEU A 265 -1.38 -24.89 16.65
CA LEU A 265 -1.78 -26.22 17.08
C LEU A 265 -3.29 -26.20 17.36
N PRO A 266 -4.03 -27.25 16.95
CA PRO A 266 -5.46 -27.38 17.21
C PRO A 266 -5.78 -27.48 18.71
#